data_AF-A0A0Q8HC64-F1
#
_entry.id   AF-A0A0Q8HC64-F1
#
_cell.length_a   1.000
_cell.length_b   1.000
_cell.length_c   1.000
_cell.angle_alpha   90.00
_cell.angle_beta   90.00
_cell.angle_gamma   90.00
#
_symmetry.space_group_name_H-M   'P 1'
#
loop_
_entity.id
_entity.type
_entity.pdbx_description
1 polymer ?
#
loop_
_entity_poly.entity_id
_entity_poly.type
_entity_poly.pdbx_seq_one_letter_code
_entity_poly.pdbx_strand_id
1 'polypeptide(L)'
;MADVILGPAGSTVLVDLDICVKTGRVTDERVTLRGQTTPSWVTLLLLCSIVGFLFAAMMTSRRYRVTLPFSHAAHDRWSGNRRLAVLVGLAGVAVLVAAATVGDDFSGLLAGVGGAFVAGGLGLGVLNAARNTVGVHVRRDDLVLTRAHPLFVEAVKAASVEPLSS
;
A
#
# COMPACT_ATOMS: atom_id res chain seq x y z
N MET A 1 1.25 3.38 -16.47
CA MET A 1 2.37 3.22 -15.50
C MET A 1 2.98 1.86 -15.75
N ALA A 2 4.30 1.75 -15.66
CA ALA A 2 5.00 0.50 -15.98
C ALA A 2 5.36 -0.26 -14.70
N ASP A 3 5.53 -1.57 -14.85
CA ASP A 3 5.92 -2.49 -13.80
C ASP A 3 7.42 -2.79 -13.90
N VAL A 4 8.10 -2.88 -12.77
CA VAL A 4 9.54 -3.14 -12.68
C VAL A 4 9.79 -4.32 -11.77
N ILE A 5 10.52 -5.32 -12.25
CA ILE A 5 10.95 -6.47 -11.45
C ILE A 5 12.21 -6.07 -10.69
N LEU A 6 12.18 -6.20 -9.37
CA LEU A 6 13.27 -5.78 -8.47
C LEU A 6 14.14 -6.94 -7.98
N GLY A 7 13.67 -8.19 -8.10
CA GLY A 7 14.37 -9.39 -7.64
C GLY A 7 13.51 -10.27 -6.72
N PRO A 8 14.09 -11.30 -6.09
CA PRO A 8 13.34 -12.29 -5.34
C PRO A 8 12.74 -11.72 -4.04
N ALA A 9 11.50 -12.11 -3.75
CA ALA A 9 10.77 -11.75 -2.55
C ALA A 9 11.46 -12.31 -1.29
N GLY A 10 11.60 -11.47 -0.26
CA GLY A 10 12.30 -11.81 0.99
C GLY A 10 13.76 -11.37 1.03
N SER A 11 14.33 -10.93 -0.10
CA SER A 11 15.64 -10.26 -0.13
C SER A 11 15.51 -8.78 0.24
N THR A 12 16.59 -8.20 0.77
CA THR A 12 16.70 -6.74 0.90
C THR A 12 17.19 -6.21 -0.43
N VAL A 13 16.28 -5.59 -1.20
CA VAL A 13 16.64 -4.97 -2.48
C VAL A 13 16.97 -3.50 -2.24
N LEU A 14 18.19 -3.12 -2.59
CA LEU A 14 18.65 -1.74 -2.68
C LEU A 14 18.68 -1.36 -4.16
N VAL A 15 17.89 -0.36 -4.54
CA VAL A 15 17.95 0.22 -5.89
C VAL A 15 18.83 1.46 -5.82
N ASP A 16 20.04 1.35 -6.33
CA ASP A 16 21.03 2.44 -6.36
C ASP A 16 20.79 3.32 -7.60
N LEU A 17 19.69 4.08 -7.56
CA LEU A 17 19.33 5.04 -8.60
C LEU A 17 18.95 6.35 -7.92
N ASP A 18 19.40 7.46 -8.50
CA ASP A 18 19.11 8.79 -7.96
C ASP A 18 17.80 9.37 -8.50
N ILE A 19 16.95 8.55 -9.13
CA ILE A 19 15.67 9.01 -9.70
C ILE A 19 14.53 8.57 -8.79
N CYS A 20 13.75 9.53 -8.29
CA CYS A 20 12.58 9.27 -7.45
C CYS A 20 11.58 8.37 -8.19
N VAL A 21 11.20 7.26 -7.55
CA VAL A 21 10.27 6.26 -8.10
C VAL A 21 8.94 6.88 -8.53
N LYS A 22 8.46 7.90 -7.82
CA LYS A 22 7.11 8.45 -8.03
C LYS A 22 7.08 9.67 -8.93
N THR A 23 8.04 10.57 -8.76
CA THR A 23 8.07 11.86 -9.46
C THR A 23 8.99 11.84 -10.68
N GLY A 24 9.90 10.87 -10.79
CA GLY A 24 10.91 10.82 -11.83
C GLY A 24 11.97 11.92 -11.73
N ARG A 25 11.99 12.70 -10.64
CA ARG A 25 12.99 13.75 -10.40
C ARG A 25 14.20 13.16 -9.69
N VAL A 26 15.36 13.78 -9.90
CA VAL A 26 16.57 13.42 -9.17
C VAL A 26 16.37 13.64 -7.66
N THR A 27 16.78 12.67 -6.84
CA THR A 27 16.69 12.70 -5.39
C THR A 27 17.75 11.80 -4.77
N ASP A 28 18.44 12.33 -3.75
CA ASP A 28 19.38 11.56 -2.93
C ASP A 28 18.68 10.88 -1.74
N GLU A 29 17.38 11.17 -1.55
CA GLU A 29 16.59 10.69 -0.43
C GLU A 29 16.10 9.26 -0.68
N ARG A 30 16.33 8.38 0.32
CA ARG A 30 15.95 6.97 0.26
C ARG A 30 14.98 6.64 1.37
N VAL A 31 13.85 6.03 0.99
CA VAL A 31 12.84 5.58 1.96
C VAL A 31 12.78 4.06 1.93
N THR A 32 12.92 3.44 3.10
CA THR A 32 12.72 2.01 3.27
C THR A 32 11.24 1.70 3.41
N LEU A 33 10.65 1.16 2.34
CA LEU A 33 9.30 0.60 2.39
C LEU A 33 9.36 -0.79 3.03
N ARG A 34 8.57 -0.96 4.09
CA ARG A 34 8.35 -2.24 4.77
C ARG A 34 6.91 -2.61 4.58
N GLY A 35 6.67 -3.86 4.20
CA GLY A 35 5.32 -4.34 4.01
C GLY A 35 5.22 -5.84 4.09
N GLN A 36 3.99 -6.29 3.99
CA GLN A 36 3.65 -7.69 3.83
C GLN A 36 2.81 -7.81 2.58
N THR A 37 3.03 -8.88 1.84
CA THR A 37 2.22 -9.24 0.69
C THR A 37 1.63 -10.61 0.94
N THR A 38 0.35 -10.75 0.65
CA THR A 38 -0.37 -12.02 0.68
C THR A 38 -0.61 -12.46 -0.76
N PRO A 39 -0.49 -13.76 -1.07
CA PRO A 39 -0.86 -14.27 -2.38
C PRO A 39 -2.30 -13.90 -2.76
N SER A 40 -2.55 -13.58 -4.03
CA SER A 40 -3.88 -13.16 -4.50
C SER A 40 -4.97 -14.20 -4.28
N TRP A 41 -4.62 -15.50 -4.29
CA TRP A 41 -5.57 -16.57 -4.01
C TRP A 41 -6.10 -16.54 -2.56
N VAL A 42 -5.35 -15.99 -1.61
CA VAL A 42 -5.79 -15.88 -0.21
C VAL A 42 -7.03 -14.98 -0.12
N THR A 43 -7.12 -13.96 -0.97
CA THR A 43 -8.30 -13.08 -1.05
C THR A 43 -9.57 -13.84 -1.42
N LEU A 44 -9.47 -14.98 -2.13
CA LEU A 44 -10.64 -15.83 -2.43
C LEU A 44 -11.20 -16.47 -1.16
N LEU A 45 -10.37 -16.77 -0.16
CA LEU A 45 -10.83 -17.34 1.11
C LEU A 45 -11.71 -16.37 1.89
N LEU A 46 -11.59 -15.06 1.66
CA LEU A 46 -12.43 -14.05 2.29
C LEU A 46 -13.92 -14.25 1.94
N LEU A 47 -14.20 -14.82 0.75
CA LEU A 47 -15.57 -15.15 0.33
C LEU A 47 -16.14 -16.35 1.10
N CYS A 48 -15.29 -17.27 1.54
CA CYS A 48 -15.72 -18.48 2.26
C CYS A 48 -15.79 -18.23 3.76
N SER A 49 -14.77 -17.61 4.36
CA SER A 49 -14.76 -17.26 5.78
C SER A 49 -13.71 -16.19 6.11
N ILE A 50 -14.08 -15.27 7.00
CA ILE A 50 -13.15 -14.27 7.53
C ILE A 50 -12.03 -14.95 8.34
N VAL A 51 -12.36 -15.97 9.14
CA VAL A 51 -11.39 -16.68 9.98
C VAL A 51 -10.35 -17.42 9.14
N GLY A 52 -10.78 -18.16 8.11
CA GLY A 52 -9.88 -18.86 7.20
C GLY A 52 -8.99 -17.90 6.42
N PHE A 53 -9.54 -16.76 5.98
CA PHE A 53 -8.75 -15.68 5.37
C PHE A 53 -7.67 -15.17 6.31
N LEU A 54 -7.99 -14.83 7.56
CA LEU A 54 -7.02 -14.32 8.53
C LEU A 54 -5.92 -15.35 8.83
N PHE A 55 -6.29 -16.61 9.02
CA PHE A 55 -5.34 -17.69 9.30
C PHE A 55 -4.39 -17.92 8.12
N ALA A 56 -4.94 -18.03 6.90
CA ALA A 56 -4.15 -18.19 5.68
C ALA A 56 -3.27 -16.96 5.41
N ALA A 57 -3.79 -15.74 5.59
CA ALA A 57 -3.03 -14.51 5.45
C ALA A 57 -1.85 -14.46 6.43
N MET A 58 -2.06 -14.89 7.68
CA MET A 58 -0.99 -14.94 8.68
C MET A 58 0.11 -15.93 8.28
N MET A 59 -0.25 -17.15 7.88
CA MET A 59 0.72 -18.19 7.51
C MET A 59 1.45 -17.92 6.19
N THR A 60 0.79 -17.26 5.23
CA THR A 60 1.34 -17.03 3.88
C THR A 60 1.92 -15.63 3.70
N SER A 61 1.84 -14.77 4.73
CA SER A 61 2.39 -13.42 4.66
C SER A 61 3.90 -13.46 4.47
N ARG A 62 4.38 -12.87 3.38
CA ARG A 62 5.81 -12.66 3.16
C ARG A 62 6.15 -11.21 3.47
N ARG A 63 7.09 -11.02 4.41
CA ARG A 63 7.63 -9.70 4.73
C ARG A 63 8.63 -9.30 3.67
N TYR A 64 8.57 -8.05 3.23
CA TYR A 64 9.56 -7.46 2.34
C TYR A 64 10.09 -6.15 2.91
N ARG A 65 11.34 -5.86 2.59
CA ARG A 65 12.01 -4.60 2.89
C ARG A 65 12.72 -4.13 1.63
N VAL A 66 12.29 -2.98 1.12
CA VAL A 66 12.80 -2.42 -0.13
C VAL A 66 13.17 -0.99 0.14
N THR A 67 14.40 -0.62 -0.16
CA THR A 67 14.84 0.77 -0.06
C THR A 67 14.84 1.36 -1.46
N LEU A 68 14.02 2.40 -1.64
CA LEU A 68 13.80 3.04 -2.93
C LEU A 68 14.07 4.54 -2.83
N PRO A 69 14.56 5.17 -3.91
CA PRO A 69 14.64 6.62 -4.02
C PRO A 69 13.23 7.21 -4.02
N PHE A 70 12.91 7.97 -2.99
CA PHE A 70 11.57 8.51 -2.79
C PHE A 70 11.64 9.85 -2.06
N SER A 71 11.12 10.90 -2.69
CA SER A 71 11.15 12.22 -2.07
C SER A 71 10.29 12.29 -0.82
N HIS A 72 10.80 12.88 0.25
CA HIS A 72 10.11 13.08 1.52
C HIS A 72 8.79 13.82 1.32
N ALA A 73 8.75 14.83 0.46
CA ALA A 73 7.53 15.58 0.16
C ALA A 73 6.39 14.72 -0.44
N ALA A 74 6.72 13.64 -1.15
CA ALA A 74 5.71 12.69 -1.63
C ALA A 74 5.31 11.70 -0.52
N HIS A 75 6.28 11.32 0.33
CA HIS A 75 6.05 10.38 1.43
C HIS A 75 5.16 11.00 2.52
N ASP A 76 5.41 12.26 2.84
CA ASP A 76 4.67 13.01 3.85
C ASP A 76 3.23 13.25 3.42
N ARG A 77 2.99 13.53 2.14
CA ARG A 77 1.64 13.60 1.57
C ARG A 77 0.90 12.27 1.68
N TRP A 78 1.56 11.17 1.34
CA TRP A 78 0.96 9.84 1.47
C TRP A 78 0.64 9.50 2.93
N SER A 79 1.59 9.73 3.84
CA SER A 79 1.45 9.37 5.26
C SER A 79 0.42 10.25 5.97
N GLY A 80 0.37 11.55 5.66
CA GLY A 80 -0.64 12.48 6.16
C GLY A 80 -2.06 12.07 5.73
N ASN A 81 -2.27 11.84 4.44
CA ASN A 81 -3.57 11.39 3.94
C ASN A 81 -3.97 10.02 4.47
N ARG A 82 -3.01 9.12 4.69
CA ARG A 82 -3.27 7.82 5.31
C ARG A 82 -3.74 7.98 6.77
N ARG A 83 -3.11 8.86 7.54
CA ARG A 83 -3.55 9.17 8.92
C ARG A 83 -4.95 9.74 8.92
N LEU A 84 -5.26 10.68 8.03
CA LEU A 84 -6.61 11.23 7.89
C LEU A 84 -7.64 10.15 7.55
N ALA A 85 -7.36 9.27 6.58
CA ALA A 85 -8.24 8.15 6.23
C ALA A 85 -8.52 7.22 7.42
N VAL A 86 -7.48 6.91 8.21
CA VAL A 86 -7.62 6.09 9.42
C VAL A 86 -8.44 6.81 10.50
N LEU A 87 -8.19 8.10 10.74
CA LEU A 87 -8.94 8.87 11.72
C LEU A 87 -10.43 8.96 11.36
N VAL A 88 -10.74 9.22 10.09
CA VAL A 88 -12.11 9.25 9.56
C VAL A 88 -12.78 7.87 9.71
N GLY A 89 -12.06 6.79 9.39
CA GLY A 89 -12.56 5.43 9.57
C GLY A 89 -12.83 5.08 11.04
N LEU A 90 -11.91 5.40 11.95
CA LEU A 90 -12.07 5.17 13.39
C LEU A 90 -13.21 5.99 13.99
N ALA A 91 -13.37 7.25 13.56
CA ALA A 91 -14.50 8.08 13.95
C ALA A 91 -15.83 7.44 13.52
N GLY A 92 -15.90 6.91 12.29
CA GLY A 92 -17.08 6.18 11.83
C GLY A 92 -17.40 4.92 12.64
N VAL A 93 -16.38 4.14 13.00
CA VAL A 93 -16.53 2.97 13.88
C VAL A 93 -17.03 3.39 15.27
N ALA A 94 -16.49 4.46 15.86
CA ALA A 94 -16.93 4.96 17.15
C ALA A 94 -18.42 5.38 17.12
N VAL A 95 -18.85 6.05 16.04
CA VAL A 95 -20.25 6.43 15.84
C VAL A 95 -21.15 5.19 15.67
N LEU A 96 -20.70 4.16 14.96
CA LEU A 96 -21.44 2.89 14.83
C LEU A 96 -21.61 2.18 16.18
N VAL A 97 -20.56 2.14 17.00
CA VAL A 97 -20.63 1.56 18.35
C VAL A 97 -21.59 2.37 19.23
N ALA A 98 -21.55 3.70 19.16
CA ALA A 98 -22.49 4.55 19.88
C ALA A 98 -23.94 4.29 19.42
N ALA A 99 -24.18 4.13 18.12
CA ALA A 99 -25.50 3.83 17.56
C ALA A 99 -26.11 2.54 18.13
N ALA A 100 -25.27 1.53 18.44
CA ALA A 100 -25.72 0.28 19.05
C ALA A 100 -26.07 0.41 20.55
N THR A 101 -25.68 1.51 21.19
CA THR A 101 -25.92 1.77 22.62
C THR A 101 -27.00 2.81 22.88
N VAL A 102 -27.36 3.62 21.88
CA VAL A 102 -28.40 4.65 21.96
C VAL A 102 -29.73 4.04 21.54
N GLY A 103 -30.81 4.37 22.25
CA GLY A 103 -32.16 3.84 22.01
C GLY A 103 -32.70 4.07 20.59
N ASP A 104 -33.82 3.41 20.28
CA ASP A 104 -34.31 3.18 18.92
C ASP A 104 -34.51 4.45 18.07
N ASP A 105 -34.87 5.58 18.69
CA ASP A 105 -35.25 6.82 17.99
C ASP A 105 -34.15 7.42 17.10
N PHE A 106 -32.87 7.20 17.41
CA PHE A 106 -31.73 7.75 16.64
C PHE A 106 -30.76 6.69 16.11
N SER A 107 -30.98 5.42 16.43
CA SER A 107 -30.10 4.31 16.10
C SER A 107 -29.82 4.22 14.58
N GLY A 108 -30.86 4.32 13.75
CA GLY A 108 -30.74 4.25 12.29
C GLY A 108 -29.96 5.42 11.67
N LEU A 109 -30.18 6.64 12.17
CA LEU A 109 -29.47 7.83 11.69
C LEU A 109 -27.99 7.78 12.07
N LEU A 110 -27.69 7.43 13.32
CA LEU A 110 -26.31 7.29 13.79
C LEU A 110 -25.60 6.15 13.06
N ALA A 111 -26.27 5.02 12.80
CA ALA A 111 -25.70 3.93 12.04
C ALA A 111 -25.40 4.35 10.58
N GLY A 112 -26.29 5.11 9.95
CA GLY A 112 -26.09 5.65 8.61
C GLY A 112 -24.90 6.62 8.55
N VAL A 113 -24.80 7.55 9.50
CA VAL A 113 -23.67 8.50 9.60
C VAL A 113 -22.36 7.75 9.84
N GLY A 114 -22.33 6.84 10.81
CA GLY A 114 -21.14 6.04 11.11
C GLY A 114 -20.69 5.20 9.90
N GLY A 115 -21.64 4.57 9.20
CA GLY A 115 -21.37 3.86 7.95
C GLY A 115 -20.78 4.75 6.86
N ALA A 116 -21.30 5.97 6.68
CA ALA A 116 -20.78 6.93 5.71
C ALA A 116 -19.34 7.36 6.04
N PHE A 117 -19.00 7.59 7.31
CA PHE A 117 -17.64 7.88 7.74
C PHE A 117 -16.69 6.71 7.49
N VAL A 118 -17.11 5.46 7.80
CA VAL A 118 -16.30 4.27 7.49
C VAL A 118 -16.05 4.15 5.99
N ALA A 119 -17.10 4.27 5.18
CA ALA A 119 -16.99 4.21 3.72
C ALA A 119 -16.12 5.35 3.16
N GLY A 120 -16.27 6.57 3.66
CA GLY A 120 -15.46 7.72 3.28
C GLY A 120 -13.99 7.55 3.65
N GLY A 121 -13.69 7.06 4.86
CA GLY A 121 -12.33 6.74 5.30
C GLY A 121 -11.68 5.67 4.44
N LEU A 122 -12.41 4.59 4.12
CA LEU A 122 -11.96 3.55 3.20
C LEU A 122 -11.70 4.11 1.80
N GLY A 123 -12.63 4.88 1.25
CA GLY A 123 -12.51 5.50 -0.08
C GLY A 123 -11.31 6.44 -0.17
N LEU A 124 -11.11 7.31 0.82
CA LEU A 124 -9.94 8.18 0.93
C LEU A 124 -8.64 7.37 1.02
N GLY A 125 -8.64 6.30 1.82
CA GLY A 125 -7.50 5.39 1.95
C GLY A 125 -7.12 4.73 0.63
N VAL A 126 -8.11 4.18 -0.09
CA VAL A 126 -7.92 3.53 -1.39
C VAL A 126 -7.46 4.54 -2.45
N LEU A 127 -8.09 5.71 -2.53
CA LEU A 127 -7.72 6.74 -3.49
C LEU A 127 -6.30 7.27 -3.23
N ASN A 128 -5.96 7.52 -1.97
CA ASN A 128 -4.63 7.93 -1.56
C ASN A 128 -3.59 6.85 -1.89
N ALA A 129 -3.89 5.58 -1.62
CA ALA A 129 -3.03 4.47 -2.00
C ALA A 129 -2.86 4.41 -3.53
N ALA A 130 -3.95 4.52 -4.30
CA ALA A 130 -3.91 4.48 -5.75
C ALA A 130 -3.05 5.60 -6.36
N ARG A 131 -3.17 6.82 -5.83
CA ARG A 131 -2.48 8.00 -6.39
C ARG A 131 -1.07 8.18 -5.86
N ASN A 132 -0.85 8.04 -4.56
CA ASN A 132 0.38 8.48 -3.91
C ASN A 132 1.30 7.34 -3.48
N THR A 133 0.80 6.10 -3.40
CA THR A 133 1.66 4.96 -3.08
C THR A 133 2.31 4.41 -4.35
N VAL A 134 3.41 3.71 -4.14
CA VAL A 134 3.97 2.77 -5.10
C VAL A 134 3.45 1.39 -4.72
N GLY A 135 2.92 0.65 -5.69
CA GLY A 135 2.46 -0.70 -5.40
C GLY A 135 3.64 -1.66 -5.36
N VAL A 136 3.55 -2.65 -4.50
CA VAL A 136 4.50 -3.77 -4.46
C VAL A 136 3.65 -5.03 -4.46
N HIS A 137 3.85 -5.89 -5.45
CA HIS A 137 3.22 -7.20 -5.47
C HIS A 137 4.28 -8.28 -5.72
N VAL A 138 4.02 -9.48 -5.21
CA VAL A 138 4.86 -10.64 -5.51
C VAL A 138 4.23 -11.44 -6.63
N ARG A 139 4.99 -11.70 -7.68
CA ARG A 139 4.58 -12.54 -8.80
C ARG A 139 5.49 -13.77 -8.86
N ARG A 140 4.92 -14.95 -8.60
CA ARG A 140 5.63 -16.24 -8.43
C ARG A 140 6.59 -16.18 -7.24
N ASP A 141 7.75 -15.58 -7.41
CA ASP A 141 8.69 -15.25 -6.33
C ASP A 141 9.36 -13.90 -6.52
N ASP A 142 9.03 -13.14 -7.57
CA ASP A 142 9.63 -11.85 -7.85
C ASP A 142 8.84 -10.72 -7.23
N LEU A 143 9.56 -9.80 -6.61
CA LEU A 143 9.03 -8.54 -6.15
C LEU A 143 8.90 -7.59 -7.34
N VAL A 144 7.67 -7.22 -7.66
CA VAL A 144 7.36 -6.30 -8.75
C VAL A 144 6.84 -5.00 -8.15
N LEU A 145 7.51 -3.93 -8.54
CA LEU A 145 7.10 -2.58 -8.26
C LEU A 145 6.08 -2.16 -9.32
N THR A 146 4.89 -1.75 -8.90
CA THR A 146 3.86 -1.22 -9.78
C THR A 146 3.64 0.25 -9.54
N ARG A 147 3.10 0.93 -10.54
CA ARG A 147 2.83 2.39 -10.48
C ARG A 147 4.10 3.23 -10.32
N ALA A 148 5.19 2.76 -10.90
CA ALA A 148 6.43 3.52 -11.01
C ALA A 148 6.33 4.58 -12.11
N HIS A 149 7.08 5.67 -11.94
CA HIS A 149 7.22 6.72 -12.93
C HIS A 149 7.96 6.19 -14.18
N PRO A 150 7.58 6.57 -15.41
CA PRO A 150 8.24 6.10 -16.64
C PRO A 150 9.77 6.32 -16.64
N LEU A 151 10.24 7.51 -16.25
CA LEU A 151 11.68 7.81 -16.16
C LEU A 151 12.43 6.88 -15.20
N PHE A 152 11.81 6.49 -14.08
CA PHE A 152 12.41 5.53 -13.17
C PHE A 152 12.51 4.14 -13.83
N VAL A 153 11.48 3.73 -14.55
CA VAL A 153 11.48 2.45 -15.29
C VAL A 153 12.56 2.45 -16.37
N GLU A 154 12.73 3.55 -17.09
CA GLU A 154 13.79 3.71 -18.09
C GLU A 154 15.18 3.64 -17.43
N ALA A 155 15.38 4.30 -16.29
CA ALA A 155 16.64 4.23 -15.55
C ALA A 155 16.95 2.83 -15.02
N VAL A 156 15.96 2.11 -14.48
CA VAL A 156 16.15 0.71 -14.06
C VAL A 156 16.47 -0.17 -15.26
N LYS A 157 15.78 0.02 -16.39
CA LYS A 157 16.09 -0.74 -17.61
C LYS A 157 17.51 -0.47 -18.09
N ALA A 158 17.93 0.79 -18.14
CA ALA A 158 19.30 1.17 -18.49
C ALA A 158 20.34 0.50 -17.57
N ALA A 159 20.14 0.60 -16.25
CA ALA A 159 21.03 -0.02 -15.26
C ALA A 159 21.03 -1.55 -15.30
N SER A 160 19.90 -2.19 -15.65
CA SER A 160 19.82 -3.65 -15.82
C SER A 160 20.48 -4.17 -17.10
N VAL A 161 20.63 -3.30 -18.10
CA VAL A 161 21.24 -3.62 -19.40
C VAL A 161 22.75 -3.40 -19.38
N GLU A 162 23.26 -2.51 -18.53
CA GLU A 162 24.68 -2.45 -18.22
C GLU A 162 25.07 -3.74 -17.47
N PRO A 163 25.78 -4.70 -18.12
CA PRO A 163 26.31 -5.81 -17.38
C PRO A 163 27.31 -5.22 -16.40
N LEU A 164 27.22 -5.59 -15.12
CA LEU A 164 28.26 -5.34 -14.13
C LEU A 164 29.58 -5.80 -14.73
N SER A 165 30.35 -4.87 -15.30
CA SER A 165 31.72 -5.08 -15.72
C SER A 165 32.54 -5.17 -14.44
N SER A 166 32.50 -6.37 -13.85
CA SER A 166 33.45 -6.81 -12.82
C SER A 166 34.86 -6.86 -13.38
#